data_AF-A0A7T7I880-F1
#
_entry.id   AF-A0A7T7I880-F1
#
_cell.length_a   1.000
_cell.length_b   1.000
_cell.length_c   1.000
_cell.angle_alpha   90.00
_cell.angle_beta   90.00
_cell.angle_gamma   90.00
#
_symmetry.space_group_name_H-M   'P 1'
#
loop_
_entity.id
_entity.type
_entity.pdbx_description
1 polymer ?
#
loop_
_entity_poly.entity_id
_entity_poly.type
_entity_poly.pdbx_seq_one_letter_code
_entity_poly.pdbx_strand_id
1 'polypeptide(L)'
;MNISVPDELAERVRARDLPISSICQDALRKAVELDEKKERTMPDLEAVVERLRGTQYGEKQRAIEEGHQLGILWAKQWATAEELREVAEADLIGFQQFMMRRDTSTEEFYKEVDHTASREYGHEQLDGFKAGAEEVWETVKDLL
;
A
#
# COMPACT_ATOMS: atom_id res chain seq x y z
N MET A 1 -44.69 21.76 -6.91
CA MET A 1 -43.44 21.83 -6.12
C MET A 1 -42.79 23.17 -6.43
N ASN A 2 -42.59 24.03 -5.43
CA ASN A 2 -41.84 25.27 -5.61
C ASN A 2 -40.47 25.08 -4.98
N ILE A 3 -39.41 25.32 -5.74
CA ILE A 3 -38.02 25.18 -5.30
C ILE A 3 -37.45 26.58 -5.17
N SER A 4 -36.97 26.93 -3.98
CA SER A 4 -36.25 28.18 -3.76
C SER A 4 -34.83 28.04 -4.27
N VAL A 5 -34.40 29.01 -5.07
CA VAL A 5 -33.02 29.14 -5.54
C VAL A 5 -32.43 30.46 -5.03
N PRO A 6 -31.11 30.55 -4.81
CA PRO A 6 -30.47 31.79 -4.41
C PRO A 6 -30.75 32.93 -5.39
N ASP A 7 -30.98 34.14 -4.88
CA ASP A 7 -31.39 35.31 -5.69
C ASP A 7 -30.41 35.63 -6.81
N GLU A 8 -29.10 35.55 -6.53
CA GLU A 8 -28.04 35.76 -7.53
C GLU A 8 -28.14 34.78 -8.71
N LEU A 9 -28.51 33.53 -8.43
CA LEU A 9 -28.71 32.51 -9.47
C LEU A 9 -29.99 32.80 -10.26
N ALA A 10 -31.06 33.21 -9.58
CA ALA A 10 -32.32 33.58 -10.22
C ALA A 10 -32.15 34.74 -11.21
N GLU A 11 -31.39 35.77 -10.85
CA GLU A 11 -31.10 36.90 -11.74
C GLU A 11 -30.29 36.48 -12.97
N ARG A 12 -29.24 35.67 -12.76
CA ARG A 12 -28.40 35.15 -13.86
C ARG A 12 -29.16 34.28 -14.85
N VAL A 13 -30.14 33.52 -14.37
CA VAL A 13 -30.95 32.65 -15.22
C VAL A 13 -32.02 33.44 -15.97
N ARG A 14 -32.66 34.44 -15.33
CA ARG A 14 -33.59 35.36 -16.02
C ARG A 14 -32.91 36.14 -17.13
N ALA A 15 -31.65 36.54 -16.95
CA ALA A 15 -30.89 37.27 -17.95
C ALA A 15 -30.54 36.47 -19.21
N ARG A 16 -30.70 35.14 -19.21
CA ARG A 16 -30.25 34.24 -20.29
C ARG A 16 -31.36 33.46 -20.99
N ASP A 17 -32.63 33.74 -20.67
CA ASP A 17 -33.83 33.11 -21.25
C ASP A 17 -33.72 31.58 -21.37
N LEU A 18 -33.20 30.94 -20.32
CA LEU A 18 -32.96 29.51 -20.29
C LEU A 18 -34.26 28.74 -20.02
N PRO A 19 -34.44 27.52 -20.58
CA PRO A 19 -35.58 26.68 -20.28
C PRO A 19 -35.44 26.05 -18.87
N ILE A 20 -35.68 26.84 -17.83
CA ILE A 20 -35.43 26.51 -16.42
C ILE A 20 -36.10 25.19 -16.02
N SER A 21 -37.36 25.01 -16.42
CA SER A 21 -38.14 23.82 -16.05
C SER A 21 -37.52 22.52 -16.57
N SER A 22 -37.01 22.48 -17.80
CA SER A 22 -36.38 21.26 -18.34
C SER A 22 -35.01 21.01 -17.69
N ILE A 23 -34.22 22.06 -17.48
CA ILE A 23 -32.92 21.96 -16.80
C ILE A 23 -33.10 21.45 -15.37
N CYS A 24 -34.07 21.99 -14.62
CA CYS A 24 -34.37 21.53 -13.27
C CYS A 24 -34.88 20.08 -13.26
N GLN A 25 -35.75 19.69 -14.21
CA GLN A 25 -36.23 18.31 -14.32
C GLN A 25 -35.09 17.33 -14.60
N ASP A 26 -34.17 17.67 -15.50
CA ASP A 26 -33.01 16.83 -15.81
C ASP A 26 -32.01 16.77 -14.65
N ALA A 27 -31.78 17.89 -13.96
CA ALA A 27 -30.93 17.94 -12.79
C ALA A 27 -31.49 17.08 -11.64
N LEU A 28 -32.79 17.19 -11.38
CA LEU A 28 -33.48 16.37 -10.38
C LEU A 28 -33.47 14.89 -10.75
N ARG A 29 -33.72 14.54 -12.01
CA ARG A 29 -33.65 13.14 -12.49
C ARG A 29 -32.26 12.55 -12.29
N LYS A 30 -31.21 13.28 -12.66
CA LYS A 30 -29.81 12.85 -12.47
C LYS A 30 -29.46 12.72 -10.98
N ALA A 31 -29.94 13.63 -10.14
CA ALA A 31 -29.69 13.58 -8.70
C ALA A 31 -30.35 12.33 -8.08
N VAL A 32 -31.60 12.05 -8.44
CA VAL A 32 -32.33 10.84 -7.99
C VAL A 32 -31.66 9.57 -8.50
N GLU A 33 -31.30 9.48 -9.78
CA GLU A 33 -30.58 8.32 -10.33
C GLU A 33 -29.22 8.08 -9.65
N LEU A 34 -28.54 9.15 -9.24
CA LEU A 34 -27.27 9.04 -8.51
C LEU A 34 -27.49 8.50 -7.09
N ASP A 35 -28.55 8.96 -6.43
CA ASP A 35 -28.92 8.55 -5.07
C ASP A 35 -29.38 7.08 -5.05
N GLU A 36 -30.24 6.69 -5.99
CA GLU A 36 -30.67 5.30 -6.18
C GLU A 36 -29.49 4.37 -6.50
N LYS A 37 -28.54 4.81 -7.31
CA LYS A 37 -27.30 4.05 -7.56
C LYS A 37 -26.49 3.89 -6.28
N LYS A 38 -26.35 4.94 -5.46
CA LYS A 38 -25.63 4.85 -4.18
C LYS A 38 -26.33 3.88 -3.23
N GLU A 39 -27.64 4.00 -3.04
CA GLU A 39 -28.41 3.08 -2.18
C GLU A 39 -28.31 1.63 -2.65
N ARG A 40 -28.34 1.39 -3.96
CA ARG A 40 -28.22 0.03 -4.52
C ARG A 40 -26.83 -0.58 -4.40
N THR A 41 -25.79 0.26 -4.30
CA THR A 41 -24.39 -0.19 -4.31
C THR A 41 -23.76 -0.20 -2.91
N MET A 42 -24.24 0.64 -1.98
CA MET A 42 -23.69 0.73 -0.62
C MET A 42 -23.71 -0.58 0.18
N PRO A 43 -24.78 -1.40 0.17
CA PRO A 43 -24.80 -2.68 0.88
C PRO A 43 -23.75 -3.68 0.36
N ASP A 44 -23.42 -3.59 -0.93
CA ASP A 44 -22.43 -4.45 -1.59
C ASP A 44 -20.99 -3.97 -1.29
N LEU A 45 -20.81 -2.67 -1.01
CA LEU A 45 -19.51 -2.08 -0.74
C LEU A 45 -18.93 -2.47 0.62
N GLU A 46 -19.75 -2.71 1.65
CA GLU A 46 -19.23 -3.19 2.95
C GLU A 46 -18.63 -4.59 2.84
N ALA A 47 -19.31 -5.50 2.14
CA ALA A 47 -18.80 -6.85 1.86
C ALA A 47 -17.53 -6.82 0.99
N VAL A 48 -17.47 -5.90 0.02
CA VAL A 48 -16.27 -5.67 -0.81
C VAL A 48 -15.12 -5.14 0.03
N VAL A 49 -15.36 -4.19 0.95
CA VAL A 49 -14.34 -3.64 1.85
C VAL A 49 -13.77 -4.73 2.76
N GLU A 50 -14.62 -5.55 3.39
CA GLU A 50 -14.16 -6.65 4.24
C GLU A 50 -13.37 -7.70 3.47
N ARG A 51 -13.82 -8.08 2.28
CA ARG A 51 -13.05 -8.99 1.40
C ARG A 51 -11.68 -8.40 1.04
N LEU A 52 -11.64 -7.11 0.66
CA LEU A 52 -10.40 -6.43 0.28
C LEU A 52 -9.42 -6.28 1.46
N ARG A 53 -9.94 -6.01 2.66
CA ARG A 53 -9.15 -6.02 3.90
C ARG A 53 -8.55 -7.40 4.17
N GLY A 54 -9.35 -8.46 4.00
CA GLY A 54 -8.88 -9.83 4.14
C GLY A 54 -7.75 -10.19 3.17
N THR A 55 -7.88 -9.81 1.90
CA THR A 55 -6.81 -10.03 0.91
C THR A 55 -5.56 -9.21 1.21
N GLN A 56 -5.72 -7.94 1.59
CA GLN A 56 -4.59 -7.07 1.92
C GLN A 56 -3.82 -7.60 3.13
N TYR A 57 -4.51 -8.07 4.16
CA TYR A 57 -3.86 -8.68 5.34
C TYR A 57 -3.09 -9.95 4.96
N GLY A 58 -3.68 -10.82 4.13
CA GLY A 58 -3.03 -12.03 3.66
C GLY A 58 -1.78 -11.75 2.81
N GLU A 59 -1.84 -10.74 1.95
CA GLU A 59 -0.69 -10.30 1.14
C GLU A 59 0.42 -9.71 2.00
N LYS A 60 0.10 -8.88 3.00
CA LYS A 60 1.08 -8.35 3.94
C LYS A 60 1.77 -9.46 4.73
N GLN A 61 1.01 -10.41 5.27
CA GLN A 61 1.59 -11.52 6.03
C GLN A 61 2.49 -12.40 5.15
N ARG A 62 2.09 -12.62 3.89
CA ARG A 62 2.92 -13.35 2.93
C ARG A 62 4.21 -12.58 2.61
N ALA A 63 4.13 -11.27 2.42
CA ALA A 63 5.31 -10.44 2.18
C ALA A 63 6.29 -10.49 3.36
N ILE A 64 5.79 -10.43 4.61
CA ILE A 64 6.61 -10.59 5.81
C ILE A 64 7.29 -11.96 5.84
N GLU A 65 6.54 -13.04 5.60
CA GLU A 65 7.08 -14.40 5.62
C GLU A 65 8.12 -14.61 4.51
N GLU A 66 7.83 -14.17 3.28
CA GLU A 66 8.77 -14.23 2.16
C GLU A 66 10.03 -13.42 2.47
N GLY A 67 9.87 -12.23 3.04
CA GLY A 67 10.97 -11.41 3.55
C GLY A 67 11.83 -12.17 4.55
N HIS A 68 11.20 -12.76 5.57
CA HIS A 68 11.88 -13.50 6.63
C HIS A 68 12.72 -14.66 6.09
N GLN A 69 12.16 -15.46 5.18
CA GLN A 69 12.91 -16.54 4.54
C GLN A 69 14.10 -16.02 3.72
N LEU A 70 13.94 -14.89 3.02
CA LEU A 70 15.03 -14.25 2.29
C LEU A 70 16.12 -13.72 3.24
N GLY A 71 15.74 -13.15 4.38
CA GLY A 71 16.67 -12.67 5.40
C GLY A 71 17.52 -13.77 5.98
N ILE A 72 16.90 -14.92 6.33
CA ILE A 72 17.60 -16.12 6.77
C ILE A 72 18.55 -16.63 5.68
N LEU A 73 18.08 -16.67 4.44
CA LEU A 73 18.85 -17.19 3.31
C LEU A 73 20.08 -16.33 3.05
N TRP A 74 19.90 -15.01 2.96
CA TRP A 74 20.99 -14.04 2.85
C TRP A 74 22.01 -14.21 3.99
N ALA A 75 21.53 -14.25 5.23
CA ALA A 75 22.38 -14.39 6.42
C ALA A 75 23.24 -15.67 6.40
N LYS A 76 22.69 -16.76 5.86
CA LYS A 76 23.38 -18.07 5.84
C LYS A 76 24.42 -18.22 4.75
N GLN A 77 24.25 -17.61 3.59
CA GLN A 77 25.12 -17.90 2.43
C GLN A 77 25.89 -16.69 1.91
N TRP A 78 25.51 -15.47 2.27
CA TRP A 78 26.14 -14.25 1.74
C TRP A 78 26.64 -13.30 2.83
N ALA A 79 25.88 -13.14 3.92
CA ALA A 79 26.23 -12.14 4.94
C ALA A 79 27.59 -12.41 5.59
N THR A 80 28.37 -11.35 5.74
CA THR A 80 29.53 -11.35 6.64
C THR A 80 29.08 -11.16 8.09
N ALA A 81 29.93 -11.51 9.05
CA ALA A 81 29.63 -11.30 10.47
C ALA A 81 29.40 -9.82 10.82
N GLU A 82 30.12 -8.90 10.16
CA GLU A 82 29.96 -7.45 10.36
C GLU A 82 28.63 -6.94 9.82
N GLU A 83 28.24 -7.36 8.61
CA GLU A 83 26.96 -6.99 8.01
C GLU A 83 25.78 -7.56 8.80
N LEU A 84 25.89 -8.80 9.27
CA LEU A 84 24.85 -9.45 10.04
C LEU A 84 24.63 -8.75 11.39
N ARG A 85 25.72 -8.32 12.04
CA ARG A 85 25.67 -7.46 13.24
C ARG A 85 25.06 -6.09 12.94
N GLU A 86 25.50 -5.44 11.86
CA GLU A 86 24.99 -4.13 11.45
C GLU A 86 23.47 -4.17 11.21
N VAL A 87 22.96 -5.18 10.50
CA VAL A 87 21.53 -5.38 10.26
C VAL A 87 20.75 -5.61 11.56
N ALA A 88 21.29 -6.44 12.46
CA ALA A 88 20.61 -6.78 13.71
C ALA A 88 20.56 -5.60 14.71
N GLU A 89 21.60 -4.77 14.74
CA GLU A 89 21.68 -3.59 15.62
C GLU A 89 21.00 -2.36 15.03
N ALA A 90 20.74 -2.34 13.71
CA ALA A 90 20.15 -1.19 13.04
C ALA A 90 18.69 -0.95 13.47
N ASP A 91 18.33 0.33 13.58
CA ASP A 91 16.93 0.73 13.55
C ASP A 91 16.38 0.62 12.11
N LEU A 92 15.09 0.90 11.92
CA LEU A 92 14.45 0.78 10.61
C LEU A 92 15.12 1.68 9.54
N ILE A 93 15.61 2.85 9.94
CA ILE A 93 16.24 3.80 9.01
C ILE A 93 17.64 3.32 8.64
N GLY A 94 18.43 2.89 9.63
CA GLY A 94 19.75 2.31 9.42
C GLY A 94 19.70 1.06 8.55
N PHE A 95 18.70 0.20 8.78
CA PHE A 95 18.49 -0.99 7.96
C PHE A 95 18.13 -0.62 6.52
N GLN A 96 17.21 0.31 6.29
CA GLN A 96 16.91 0.79 4.94
C GLN A 96 18.14 1.37 4.23
N GLN A 97 18.97 2.13 4.96
CA GLN A 97 20.22 2.65 4.41
C GLN A 97 21.19 1.52 4.05
N PHE A 98 21.34 0.51 4.90
CA PHE A 98 22.13 -0.69 4.61
C PHE A 98 21.66 -1.38 3.33
N MET A 99 20.35 -1.58 3.17
CA MET A 99 19.77 -2.22 1.97
C MET A 99 19.98 -1.41 0.68
N MET A 100 20.20 -0.10 0.78
CA MET A 100 20.48 0.79 -0.36
C MET A 100 21.98 0.89 -0.69
N ARG A 101 22.87 0.35 0.14
CA ARG A 101 24.30 0.33 -0.14
C ARG A 101 24.60 -0.66 -1.28
N ARG A 102 25.57 -0.31 -2.11
CA ARG A 102 25.98 -1.08 -3.31
C ARG A 102 27.22 -1.94 -3.12
N ASP A 103 27.79 -1.90 -1.92
CA ASP A 103 29.01 -2.58 -1.54
C ASP A 103 28.75 -3.70 -0.52
N THR A 104 27.49 -4.02 -0.25
CA THR A 104 27.07 -5.08 0.67
C THR A 104 26.76 -6.37 -0.07
N SER A 105 26.88 -7.48 0.65
CA SER A 105 26.52 -8.82 0.18
C SER A 105 25.04 -8.95 -0.22
N THR A 106 24.18 -8.01 0.21
CA THR A 106 22.79 -7.93 -0.24
C THR A 106 22.66 -7.60 -1.72
N GLU A 107 23.58 -6.83 -2.32
CA GLU A 107 23.53 -6.55 -3.76
C GLU A 107 23.71 -7.83 -4.60
N GLU A 108 24.71 -8.65 -4.27
CA GLU A 108 24.96 -9.92 -4.96
C GLU A 108 23.83 -10.92 -4.72
N PHE A 109 23.32 -11.00 -3.48
CA PHE A 109 22.15 -11.80 -3.15
C PHE A 109 20.93 -11.44 -4.02
N TYR A 110 20.62 -10.15 -4.18
CA TYR A 110 19.48 -9.74 -4.99
C TYR A 110 19.67 -10.00 -6.49
N LYS A 111 20.89 -9.90 -7.02
CA LYS A 111 21.17 -10.28 -8.42
C LYS A 111 20.87 -11.76 -8.68
N GLU A 112 21.10 -12.62 -7.69
CA GLU A 112 20.95 -14.07 -7.80
C GLU A 112 19.52 -14.54 -7.55
N VAL A 113 18.84 -13.96 -6.55
CA VAL A 113 17.49 -14.36 -6.16
C VAL A 113 16.40 -13.64 -6.97
N ASP A 114 16.71 -12.49 -7.58
CA ASP A 114 15.76 -11.70 -8.39
C ASP A 114 16.13 -11.69 -9.88
N HIS A 115 15.68 -12.72 -10.62
CA HIS A 115 15.66 -12.67 -12.10
C HIS A 115 14.60 -11.71 -12.67
N THR A 116 13.83 -11.04 -11.80
CA THR A 116 12.75 -10.11 -12.13
C THR A 116 12.99 -8.74 -11.52
N ALA A 117 14.23 -8.25 -11.65
CA ALA A 117 14.67 -6.93 -11.20
C ALA A 117 13.64 -5.83 -11.54
N SER A 118 12.79 -5.49 -10.56
CA SER A 118 11.95 -4.28 -10.43
C SER A 118 10.77 -4.48 -9.44
N ARG A 119 10.87 -5.35 -8.43
CA ARG A 119 9.98 -5.22 -7.27
C ARG A 119 10.62 -4.25 -6.29
N GLU A 120 10.10 -3.03 -6.23
CA GLU A 120 10.22 -2.23 -5.00
C GLU A 120 9.73 -3.12 -3.86
N TYR A 121 10.67 -3.54 -3.00
CA TYR A 121 10.33 -4.31 -1.82
C TYR A 121 9.41 -3.46 -0.94
N GLY A 122 8.19 -3.97 -0.68
CA GLY A 122 7.29 -3.33 0.26
C GLY A 122 7.92 -3.31 1.66
N HIS A 123 7.56 -2.33 2.48
CA HIS A 123 8.05 -2.22 3.86
C HIS A 123 7.87 -3.52 4.64
N GLU A 124 6.74 -4.20 4.43
CA GLU A 124 6.44 -5.49 5.07
C GLU A 124 7.45 -6.59 4.74
N GLN A 125 7.95 -6.65 3.51
CA GLN A 125 8.94 -7.64 3.10
C GLN A 125 10.33 -7.32 3.66
N LEU A 126 10.68 -6.03 3.74
CA LEU A 126 11.91 -5.58 4.37
C LEU A 126 11.90 -5.84 5.89
N ASP A 127 10.76 -5.63 6.56
CA ASP A 127 10.59 -5.95 7.98
C ASP A 127 10.78 -7.45 8.23
N GLY A 128 10.18 -8.29 7.38
CA GLY A 128 10.40 -9.74 7.39
C GLY A 128 11.87 -10.09 7.24
N PHE A 129 12.54 -9.52 6.22
CA PHE A 129 13.96 -9.77 5.94
C PHE A 129 14.85 -9.45 7.14
N LYS A 130 14.67 -8.28 7.75
CA LYS A 130 15.42 -7.89 8.95
C LYS A 130 15.21 -8.89 10.07
N ALA A 131 13.97 -9.29 10.35
CA ALA A 131 13.66 -10.27 11.39
C ALA A 131 14.32 -11.64 11.13
N GLY A 132 14.35 -12.08 9.87
CA GLY A 132 15.02 -13.34 9.51
C GLY A 132 16.54 -13.28 9.68
N ALA A 133 17.16 -12.16 9.32
CA ALA A 133 18.58 -11.93 9.54
C ALA A 133 18.93 -11.83 11.05
N GLU A 134 18.11 -11.12 11.83
CA GLU A 134 18.24 -11.03 13.28
C GLU A 134 18.20 -12.40 13.97
N GLU A 135 17.28 -13.27 13.55
CA GLU A 135 17.17 -14.63 14.08
C GLU A 135 18.47 -15.42 13.91
N VAL A 136 19.11 -15.28 12.74
CA VAL A 136 20.41 -15.92 12.48
C VAL A 136 21.50 -15.29 13.34
N TRP A 137 21.55 -13.95 13.43
CA TRP A 137 22.52 -13.24 14.29
C TRP A 137 22.45 -13.70 15.74
N GLU A 138 21.26 -13.68 16.33
CA GLU A 138 21.03 -14.10 17.72
C GLU A 138 21.47 -15.55 17.98
N THR A 139 21.36 -16.42 16.97
CA THR A 139 21.77 -17.82 17.06
C THR A 139 23.29 -18.00 17.02
N VAL A 140 24.00 -17.17 16.26
CA VAL A 140 25.45 -17.37 15.98
C VAL A 140 26.37 -16.40 16.70
N LYS A 141 25.86 -15.28 17.23
CA LYS A 141 26.69 -14.20 17.80
C LYS A 141 27.60 -14.63 18.94
N ASP A 142 27.20 -15.62 19.75
CA ASP A 142 28.01 -16.13 20.87
C ASP A 142 29.08 -17.15 20.41
N LEU A 143 29.07 -17.54 19.13
CA LEU A 143 29.98 -18.50 18.53
C LEU A 143 31.08 -17.83 17.67
N LEU A 144 30.97 -16.53 17.44
CA LEU A 144 31.87 -15.70 16.63
C LEU A 144 32.82 -14.90 17.52
#